data_AF-E6UKL2-F1
#
_entry.id   AF-E6UKL2-F1
#
_cell.length_a   1.000
_cell.length_b   1.000
_cell.length_c   1.000
_cell.angle_alpha   90.00
_cell.angle_beta   90.00
_cell.angle_gamma   90.00
#
_symmetry.space_group_name_H-M   'P 1'
#
loop_
_entity.id
_entity.type
_entity.pdbx_description
1 polymer ?
#
loop_
_entity_poly.entity_id
_entity_poly.type
_entity_poly.pdbx_seq_one_letter_code
_entity_poly.pdbx_strand_id
1 'polypeptide(L)'
;MFRITVFLVADWCVPRGEIITDKIFNASACGDNCAEWLLEIGKKKDITVNLRHIMDFGEVSFDIHIQNTDQVVHSMKELIPIAGMIVR
;
A
#
# COMPACT_ATOMS: atom_id res chain seq x y z
N MET A 1 -1.46 -11.42 -9.60
CA MET A 1 -2.51 -10.39 -9.84
C MET A 1 -2.67 -9.64 -8.55
N PHE A 2 -2.05 -8.46 -8.44
CA PHE A 2 -1.97 -7.71 -7.19
C PHE A 2 -3.22 -6.89 -7.00
N ARG A 3 -3.85 -7.11 -5.87
CA ARG A 3 -5.16 -6.57 -5.53
C ARG A 3 -5.08 -5.30 -4.68
N ILE A 4 -3.93 -5.05 -4.04
CA ILE A 4 -3.61 -3.80 -3.36
C ILE A 4 -2.19 -3.41 -3.73
N THR A 5 -2.06 -2.19 -4.25
CA THR A 5 -0.78 -1.54 -4.53
C THR A 5 -0.62 -0.35 -3.58
N VAL A 6 0.51 -0.27 -2.90
CA VAL A 6 0.82 0.77 -1.92
C VAL A 6 1.99 1.62 -2.41
N PHE A 7 1.80 2.93 -2.36
CA PHE A 7 2.84 3.94 -2.46
C PHE A 7 3.19 4.46 -1.07
N LEU A 8 4.45 4.30 -0.67
CA LEU A 8 4.94 4.67 0.65
C LEU A 8 5.52 6.11 0.69
N VAL A 9 5.05 7.03 -0.16
CA VAL A 9 5.50 8.44 -0.21
C VAL A 9 4.39 9.38 -0.70
N ALA A 10 4.42 10.64 -0.26
CA ALA A 10 3.45 11.67 -0.64
C ALA A 10 3.59 12.18 -2.09
N ASP A 11 4.65 11.80 -2.79
CA ASP A 11 4.90 12.26 -4.15
C ASP A 11 4.06 11.45 -5.14
N TRP A 12 3.10 12.13 -5.77
CA TRP A 12 2.24 11.60 -6.83
C TRP A 12 2.99 11.20 -8.11
N CYS A 13 4.32 11.33 -8.11
CA CYS A 13 5.16 10.98 -9.23
C CYS A 13 5.54 9.50 -9.14
N VAL A 14 4.83 8.65 -9.88
CA VAL A 14 5.22 7.25 -10.08
C VAL A 14 6.58 7.24 -10.78
N PRO A 15 7.65 6.68 -10.18
CA PRO A 15 9.00 6.74 -10.75
C PRO A 15 9.16 6.06 -12.12
N ARG A 16 8.18 5.23 -12.52
CA ARG A 16 8.28 4.32 -13.68
C ARG A 16 7.53 4.75 -14.93
N GLY A 17 6.97 5.96 -14.99
CA GLY A 17 6.20 6.41 -16.18
C GLY A 17 4.93 5.58 -16.44
N GLU A 18 4.47 4.84 -15.42
CA GLU A 18 3.24 4.06 -15.46
C GLU A 18 2.07 5.04 -15.30
N ILE A 19 1.21 5.12 -16.32
CA ILE A 19 -0.05 5.86 -16.23
C ILE A 19 -0.96 5.04 -15.32
N ILE A 20 -1.09 5.45 -14.06
CA ILE A 20 -2.14 4.91 -13.20
C ILE A 20 -3.46 5.47 -13.73
N THR A 21 -4.18 4.64 -14.48
CA THR A 21 -5.50 4.99 -15.03
C THR A 21 -6.55 5.11 -13.93
N ASP A 22 -6.27 4.56 -12.76
CA ASP A 22 -7.14 4.55 -11.59
C ASP A 22 -6.79 5.66 -10.59
N LYS A 23 -7.83 6.15 -9.90
CA LYS A 23 -7.68 7.16 -8.86
C LYS A 23 -6.81 6.60 -7.72
N ILE A 24 -5.65 7.23 -7.47
CA ILE A 24 -4.84 6.94 -6.28
C ILE A 24 -5.50 7.66 -5.10
N PHE A 25 -5.86 6.92 -4.06
CA PHE A 25 -6.48 7.49 -2.87
C PHE A 25 -5.46 7.57 -1.72
N ASN A 26 -5.46 8.70 -1.01
CA ASN A 26 -4.67 8.83 0.21
C ASN A 26 -5.41 8.11 1.36
N ALA A 27 -4.87 6.97 1.80
CA ALA A 27 -5.46 6.18 2.88
C ALA A 27 -4.91 6.57 4.27
N SER A 28 -3.82 7.33 4.33
CA SER A 28 -3.25 7.80 5.60
C SER A 28 -4.17 8.71 6.41
N ALA A 29 -5.13 9.39 5.79
CA ALA A 29 -6.10 10.19 6.56
C ALA A 29 -7.05 9.32 7.40
N CYS A 30 -7.24 8.07 6.99
CA CYS A 30 -8.05 7.11 7.73
C CYS A 30 -7.23 6.53 8.90
N GLY A 31 -5.99 6.13 8.63
CA GLY A 31 -5.14 5.42 9.59
C GLY A 31 -5.52 3.94 9.68
N ASP A 32 -5.17 3.29 10.81
CA ASP A 32 -5.30 1.84 10.98
C ASP A 32 -6.74 1.32 10.89
N ASN A 33 -7.73 2.17 11.14
CA ASN A 33 -9.16 1.84 11.02
C ASN A 33 -9.59 1.40 9.60
N CYS A 34 -8.83 1.78 8.56
CA CYS A 34 -9.13 1.44 7.17
C CYS A 34 -8.46 0.13 6.74
N ALA A 35 -7.55 -0.43 7.54
CA ALA A 35 -6.71 -1.54 7.11
C ALA A 35 -7.54 -2.77 6.68
N GLU A 36 -8.46 -3.22 7.52
CA GLU A 36 -9.36 -4.34 7.21
C GLU A 36 -10.19 -4.07 5.94
N TRP A 37 -10.70 -2.84 5.79
CA TRP A 37 -11.49 -2.46 4.62
C TRP A 37 -10.68 -2.43 3.33
N LEU A 38 -9.42 -1.98 3.39
CA LEU A 38 -8.52 -2.02 2.24
C LEU A 38 -8.25 -3.46 1.82
N LEU A 39 -8.02 -4.37 2.78
CA LEU A 39 -7.87 -5.79 2.52
C LEU A 39 -9.13 -6.39 1.86
N GLU A 40 -10.31 -6.09 2.39
CA GLU A 40 -11.60 -6.56 1.84
C GLU A 40 -11.91 -6.00 0.45
N ILE A 41 -11.57 -4.73 0.20
CA ILE A 41 -11.72 -4.12 -1.13
C ILE A 41 -10.72 -4.74 -2.10
N GLY A 42 -9.46 -4.92 -1.69
CA GLY A 42 -8.43 -5.58 -2.47
C GLY A 42 -8.88 -6.96 -2.92
N LYS A 43 -9.47 -7.77 -2.03
CA LYS A 43 -10.03 -9.08 -2.41
C LYS A 43 -11.02 -9.02 -3.58
N LYS A 44 -11.69 -7.89 -3.82
CA LYS A 44 -12.72 -7.73 -4.86
C LYS A 44 -12.22 -7.03 -6.12
N LYS A 45 -11.27 -6.10 -6.00
CA LYS A 45 -10.72 -5.34 -7.13
C LYS A 45 -9.33 -4.80 -6.81
N ASP A 46 -8.57 -4.54 -7.86
CA ASP A 46 -7.27 -3.92 -7.74
C ASP A 46 -7.45 -2.45 -7.29
N ILE A 47 -6.78 -2.08 -6.20
CA ILE A 47 -6.75 -0.70 -5.71
C ILE A 47 -5.32 -0.22 -5.55
N THR A 48 -5.13 1.08 -5.75
CA THR A 48 -3.87 1.74 -5.50
C THR A 48 -4.07 2.83 -4.46
N VAL A 49 -3.32 2.76 -3.36
CA VAL A 49 -3.40 3.72 -2.26
C VAL A 49 -2.04 4.32 -1.95
N ASN A 50 -2.07 5.53 -1.44
CA ASN A 50 -0.91 6.21 -0.89
C ASN A 50 -0.96 6.14 0.65
N LEU A 51 0.16 5.71 1.23
CA LEU A 51 0.42 5.70 2.66
C LEU A 51 1.63 6.62 2.96
N ARG A 52 1.37 7.76 3.61
CA ARG A 52 2.35 8.71 4.14
C ARG A 52 2.89 8.33 5.53
N HIS A 53 2.26 7.38 6.18
CA HIS A 53 2.72 6.70 7.38
C HIS A 53 2.41 5.22 7.24
N ILE A 54 3.16 4.37 7.96
CA ILE A 54 2.91 2.93 8.00
C ILE A 54 1.52 2.71 8.59
N MET A 55 0.68 1.93 7.91
CA MET A 55 -0.60 1.46 8.40
C MET A 55 -0.43 0.07 8.99
N ASP A 56 -1.05 -0.19 10.14
CA ASP A 56 -1.09 -1.52 10.74
C ASP A 56 -2.17 -2.38 10.07
N PHE A 57 -1.75 -3.39 9.31
CA PHE A 57 -2.64 -4.38 8.70
C PHE A 57 -2.96 -5.57 9.62
N GLY A 58 -2.50 -5.53 10.87
CA GLY A 58 -2.70 -6.57 11.87
C GLY A 58 -1.88 -7.82 11.61
N GLU A 59 -2.26 -8.91 12.31
CA GLU A 59 -1.55 -10.20 12.25
C GLU A 59 -2.04 -11.11 11.10
N VAL A 60 -2.99 -10.64 10.29
CA VAL A 60 -3.52 -11.42 9.16
C VAL A 60 -2.52 -11.45 8.01
N SER A 61 -2.52 -12.53 7.23
CA SER A 61 -1.78 -12.58 5.97
C SER A 61 -2.46 -11.70 4.93
N PHE A 62 -1.66 -11.04 4.11
CA PHE A 62 -2.13 -10.20 3.01
C PHE A 62 -1.25 -10.37 1.77
N ASP A 63 -1.60 -9.72 0.67
CA ASP A 63 -0.79 -9.63 -0.54
C ASP A 63 -0.75 -8.17 -0.96
N ILE A 64 0.29 -7.45 -0.52
CA ILE A 64 0.45 -6.03 -0.84
C ILE A 64 1.66 -5.87 -1.75
N HIS A 65 1.45 -5.22 -2.89
CA HIS A 65 2.54 -4.80 -3.77
C HIS A 65 2.99 -3.39 -3.39
N ILE A 66 4.27 -3.26 -3.03
CA ILE A 66 4.90 -1.98 -2.70
C ILE A 66 5.51 -1.42 -3.99
N GLN A 67 4.86 -0.42 -4.58
CA GLN A 67 5.28 0.11 -5.88
C GLN A 67 6.70 0.68 -5.83
N ASN A 68 7.08 1.33 -4.72
CA ASN A 68 8.39 1.98 -4.55
C ASN A 68 9.58 1.03 -4.78
N THR A 69 9.42 -0.24 -4.40
CA THR A 69 10.49 -1.25 -4.48
C THR A 69 10.16 -2.43 -5.38
N ASP A 70 8.95 -2.45 -5.95
CA ASP A 70 8.40 -3.56 -6.73
C ASP A 70 8.40 -4.91 -5.97
N GLN A 71 8.22 -4.83 -4.65
CA GLN A 71 8.21 -6.01 -3.77
C GLN A 71 6.78 -6.37 -3.39
N VAL A 72 6.53 -7.66 -3.17
CA VAL A 72 5.28 -8.17 -2.64
C VAL A 72 5.54 -8.62 -1.21
N VAL A 73 4.71 -8.17 -0.29
CA VAL A 73 4.80 -8.53 1.12
C VAL A 73 3.53 -9.20 1.59
N HIS A 74 3.70 -10.14 2.52
CA HIS A 74 2.63 -11.00 2.99
C HIS A 74 2.26 -10.82 4.47
N SER A 75 3.01 -9.98 5.18
CA SER A 75 2.80 -9.73 6.61
C SER A 75 3.41 -8.40 7.05
N MET A 76 3.02 -7.92 8.23
CA MET A 76 3.62 -6.74 8.85
C MET A 76 5.14 -6.87 9.04
N LYS A 77 5.62 -8.09 9.36
CA LYS A 77 7.05 -8.37 9.54
C LYS A 77 7.87 -8.09 8.27
N GLU A 78 7.27 -8.30 7.10
CA GLU A 78 7.90 -8.02 5.81
C GLU A 78 7.72 -6.56 5.39
N LEU A 79 6.57 -5.95 5.70
CA LEU A 79 6.26 -4.57 5.36
C LEU A 79 7.10 -3.54 6.14
N ILE A 80 7.20 -3.70 7.47
CA ILE A 80 7.87 -2.75 8.37
C ILE A 80 9.30 -2.37 7.92
N PRO A 81 10.22 -3.32 7.63
CA PRO A 81 11.58 -2.98 7.25
C PRO A 81 11.64 -2.21 5.92
N ILE A 82 10.75 -2.52 4.97
CA ILE A 82 10.67 -1.80 3.70
C ILE A 82 10.16 -0.38 3.92
N ALA A 83 9.09 -0.24 4.69
CA ALA A 83 8.49 1.05 4.95
C ALA A 83 9.38 1.97 5.78
N GLY A 84 10.14 1.43 6.74
CA GLY A 84 11.13 2.19 7.51
C GLY A 84 12.30 2.75 6.69
N MET A 85 12.54 2.26 5.47
CA MET A 85 13.53 2.85 4.55
C MET A 85 12.97 4.04 3.77
N ILE A 86 11.64 4.15 3.63
CA ILE A 86 10.99 5.02 2.66
C ILE A 86 10.19 6.13 3.35
N VAL A 87 9.41 5.77 4.37
CA VAL A 87 8.57 6.69 5.13
C VAL A 87 9.39 7.23 6.31
N ARG A 88 9.55 8.56 6.38
CA ARG A 88 10.24 9.25 7.49
C ARG A 88 9.32 10.24 8.19
#